data_AF-A0A349GQA1-F1
#
_entry.id   AF-A0A349GQA1-F1
#
_cell.length_a   1.000
_cell.length_b   1.000
_cell.length_c   1.000
_cell.angle_alpha   90.00
_cell.angle_beta   90.00
_cell.angle_gamma   90.00
#
_symmetry.space_group_name_H-M   'P 1'
#
loop_
_entity.id
_entity.type
_entity.pdbx_description
1 polymer ?
#
loop_
_entity_poly.entity_id
_entity_poly.type
_entity_poly.pdbx_seq_one_letter_code
_entity_poly.pdbx_strand_id
1 'polypeptide(L)'
;VFYDRYIKGLWVLAEGLVYENWKDEFILDEYAPTAEAEYFISCDYGTVNPCSMGLWALEYDKAVRISEYYHNGRTDRRRTDEEHYQALEKLADGRYINSVIVDPSAASFIECIRKHGKFKVRPAKNS
;
A
#
# COMPACT_ATOMS: atom_id res chain seq x y z
N VAL A 1 16.87 6.69 -16.26
CA VAL A 1 17.02 8.12 -15.83
C VAL A 1 17.76 8.33 -14.48
N PHE A 2 17.45 7.57 -13.42
CA PHE A 2 17.98 7.87 -12.08
C PHE A 2 19.51 7.68 -11.94
N TYR A 3 20.05 6.63 -12.58
CA TYR A 3 21.50 6.40 -12.62
C TYR A 3 22.26 7.55 -13.29
N ASP A 4 21.76 8.02 -14.44
CA ASP A 4 22.40 9.13 -15.17
C ASP A 4 22.38 10.44 -14.38
N ARG A 5 21.30 10.71 -13.65
CA ARG A 5 21.21 11.90 -12.80
C ARG A 5 22.10 11.80 -11.56
N TYR A 6 21.91 10.75 -10.75
CA TYR A 6 22.51 10.68 -9.40
C TYR A 6 23.91 10.09 -9.35
N ILE A 7 24.31 9.29 -10.35
CA ILE A 7 25.66 8.70 -10.41
C ILE A 7 26.53 9.43 -11.45
N LYS A 8 25.99 9.68 -12.65
CA LYS A 8 26.77 10.38 -13.70
C LYS A 8 26.70 11.90 -13.63
N GLY A 9 25.80 12.48 -12.83
CA GLY A 9 25.65 13.93 -12.69
C GLY A 9 25.06 14.61 -13.93
N LEU A 10 24.35 13.87 -14.79
CA LEU A 10 23.81 14.38 -16.04
C LEU A 10 22.41 14.99 -15.85
N TRP A 11 22.15 16.12 -16.52
CA TRP A 11 20.83 16.74 -16.58
C TRP A 11 20.03 16.16 -17.74
N VAL A 12 19.60 14.90 -17.60
CA VAL A 12 18.81 14.18 -18.61
C VAL A 12 17.30 14.36 -18.38
N LEU A 13 16.53 14.44 -19.47
CA LEU A 13 15.06 14.47 -19.43
C LEU A 13 14.53 13.13 -18.87
N ALA A 14 13.42 13.19 -18.11
CA ALA A 14 12.69 11.99 -17.73
C ALA A 14 11.65 11.70 -18.81
N GLU A 15 11.85 10.65 -19.59
CA GLU A 15 10.98 10.24 -20.68
C GLU A 15 10.73 8.73 -20.59
N GLY A 16 9.53 8.28 -20.99
CA GLY A 16 9.16 6.86 -20.99
C GLY A 16 8.71 6.33 -19.63
N LEU A 17 8.92 5.02 -19.41
CA LEU A 17 8.51 4.32 -18.19
C LEU A 17 9.34 4.77 -16.98
N VAL A 18 8.67 5.10 -15.88
CA VAL A 18 9.35 5.49 -14.63
C VAL A 18 10.12 4.32 -14.01
N TYR A 19 9.53 3.12 -14.02
CA TYR A 19 10.13 1.89 -13.50
C TYR A 19 10.66 0.99 -14.63
N GLU A 20 11.59 1.53 -15.43
CA GLU A 20 12.20 0.81 -16.57
C GLU A 20 12.93 -0.49 -16.18
N ASN A 21 13.37 -0.60 -14.93
CA ASN A 21 14.11 -1.76 -14.40
C ASN A 21 13.21 -2.80 -13.71
N TRP A 22 11.89 -2.67 -13.80
CA TRP A 22 10.99 -3.72 -13.31
C TRP A 22 11.21 -5.01 -14.09
N LYS A 23 11.18 -6.15 -13.38
CA LYS A 23 11.40 -7.48 -13.94
C LYS A 23 10.43 -8.47 -13.30
N ASP A 24 10.10 -9.51 -14.05
CA ASP A 24 9.19 -10.56 -13.59
C ASP A 24 9.75 -11.33 -12.38
N GLU A 25 11.08 -11.31 -12.14
CA GLU A 25 11.71 -11.90 -10.94
C GLU A 25 11.24 -11.28 -9.61
N PHE A 26 10.62 -10.10 -9.64
CA PHE A 26 10.00 -9.47 -8.47
C PHE A 26 8.57 -9.96 -8.19
N ILE A 27 8.00 -10.75 -9.10
CA ILE A 27 6.69 -11.37 -8.95
C ILE A 27 6.92 -12.79 -8.43
N LEU A 28 6.41 -13.06 -7.24
CA LEU A 28 6.53 -14.38 -6.62
C LEU A 28 5.23 -15.16 -6.84
N ASP A 29 5.32 -16.30 -7.52
CA ASP A 29 4.18 -17.22 -7.69
C ASP A 29 3.80 -17.87 -6.35
N GLU A 30 4.81 -18.21 -5.55
CA GLU A 30 4.66 -18.78 -4.22
C GLU A 30 5.53 -18.03 -3.23
N TYR A 31 4.94 -17.63 -2.10
CA TYR A 31 5.66 -17.02 -1.00
C TYR A 31 4.95 -17.31 0.32
N ALA A 32 5.70 -17.82 1.29
CA ALA A 32 5.26 -18.01 2.66
C ALA A 32 6.13 -17.12 3.56
N PRO A 33 5.54 -16.12 4.25
CA PRO A 33 6.28 -15.35 5.25
C PRO A 33 6.83 -16.25 6.36
N THR A 34 8.01 -15.92 6.86
CA THR A 34 8.61 -16.48 8.07
C THR A 34 7.77 -16.18 9.31
N ALA A 35 8.05 -16.88 10.41
CA ALA A 35 7.36 -16.65 11.67
C ALA A 35 7.68 -15.26 12.28
N GLU A 36 8.81 -14.69 11.89
CA GLU A 36 9.31 -13.38 12.32
C GLU A 36 8.78 -12.21 11.47
N ALA A 37 8.02 -12.49 10.41
CA ALA A 37 7.52 -11.46 9.51
C ALA A 37 6.60 -10.46 10.23
N GLU A 38 6.85 -9.17 10.02
CA GLU A 38 5.99 -8.08 10.48
C GLU A 38 5.00 -7.71 9.38
N TYR A 39 3.74 -7.42 9.74
CA TYR A 39 2.71 -7.10 8.76
C TYR A 39 2.34 -5.62 8.77
N PHE A 40 2.25 -5.04 7.58
CA PHE A 40 1.83 -3.66 7.36
C PHE A 40 0.78 -3.61 6.26
N ILE A 41 -0.12 -2.63 6.33
CA ILE A 41 -1.04 -2.36 5.22
C ILE A 41 -0.78 -0.95 4.70
N SER A 42 -0.47 -0.80 3.42
CA SER A 42 -0.44 0.50 2.76
C SER A 42 -1.80 0.79 2.13
N CYS A 43 -2.30 2.02 2.24
CA CYS A 43 -3.59 2.43 1.68
C CYS A 43 -3.45 3.73 0.86
N ASP A 44 -3.87 3.64 -0.40
CA ASP A 44 -4.19 4.77 -1.25
C ASP A 44 -5.72 4.89 -1.31
N TYR A 45 -6.25 5.91 -0.64
CA TYR A 45 -7.68 6.03 -0.36
C TYR A 45 -8.38 6.88 -1.42
N GLY A 46 -9.47 6.35 -1.97
CA GLY A 46 -10.32 7.05 -2.95
C GLY A 46 -11.79 6.69 -2.81
N THR A 47 -12.67 7.69 -2.81
CA THR A 47 -14.13 7.50 -2.83
C THR A 47 -14.69 7.49 -4.24
N VAL A 48 -14.18 8.38 -5.09
CA VAL A 48 -14.48 8.44 -6.53
C VAL A 48 -13.40 7.73 -7.32
N ASN A 49 -12.13 8.05 -7.07
CA ASN A 49 -11.00 7.31 -7.62
C ASN A 49 -10.88 5.93 -6.94
N PRO A 50 -10.15 4.98 -7.55
CA PRO A 50 -9.95 3.68 -6.93
C PRO A 50 -9.34 3.79 -5.54
N CYS A 51 -9.81 2.94 -4.64
CA CYS A 51 -9.19 2.69 -3.34
C CYS A 51 -8.35 1.42 -3.47
N SER A 52 -7.08 1.51 -3.08
CA SER A 52 -6.12 0.42 -3.14
C SER A 52 -5.50 0.20 -1.76
N MET A 53 -5.47 -1.05 -1.31
CA MET A 53 -4.79 -1.44 -0.08
C MET A 53 -3.90 -2.65 -0.35
N GLY A 54 -2.67 -2.64 0.15
CA GLY A 54 -1.73 -3.75 0.01
C GLY A 54 -1.30 -4.27 1.37
N LEU A 55 -1.44 -5.57 1.60
CA LEU A 55 -0.88 -6.26 2.77
C LEU A 55 0.56 -6.67 2.45
N TRP A 56 1.48 -6.20 3.28
CA TRP A 56 2.90 -6.45 3.16
C TRP A 56 3.38 -7.33 4.31
N ALA A 57 4.19 -8.33 3.98
CA ALA A 57 5.04 -9.05 4.91
C ALA A 57 6.44 -8.45 4.81
N LEU A 58 6.91 -7.85 5.91
CA LEU A 58 8.24 -7.30 6.04
C LEU A 58 9.12 -8.28 6.79
N GLU A 59 10.24 -8.64 6.16
CA GLU A 59 11.30 -9.46 6.73
C GLU A 59 12.60 -8.66 6.74
N TYR A 60 13.65 -9.22 7.34
CA TYR A 60 14.93 -8.53 7.51
C TYR A 60 15.52 -7.98 6.20
N ASP A 61 15.36 -8.70 5.09
CA ASP A 61 15.99 -8.40 3.80
C ASP A 61 15.00 -8.06 2.67
N LYS A 62 13.70 -8.19 2.89
CA LYS A 62 12.68 -7.97 1.85
C LYS A 62 11.33 -7.53 2.39
N ALA A 63 10.56 -6.87 1.55
CA ALA A 63 9.15 -6.57 1.76
C ALA A 63 8.35 -7.15 0.60
N VAL A 64 7.43 -8.07 0.90
CA VAL A 64 6.62 -8.76 -0.12
C VAL A 64 5.16 -8.37 0.08
N ARG A 65 4.52 -7.91 -0.99
CA ARG A 65 3.07 -7.67 -1.00
C ARG A 65 2.36 -8.99 -1.22
N ILE A 66 1.71 -9.50 -0.17
CA ILE A 66 1.14 -10.87 -0.14
C ILE A 66 -0.35 -10.92 -0.45
N SER A 67 -1.04 -9.78 -0.37
CA SER A 67 -2.43 -9.66 -0.78
C SER A 67 -2.74 -8.21 -1.09
N GLU A 68 -3.73 -7.97 -1.95
CA GLU A 68 -4.22 -6.64 -2.24
C GLU A 68 -5.75 -6.58 -2.22
N TYR A 69 -6.25 -5.41 -1.91
CA TYR A 69 -7.63 -5.01 -2.12
C TYR A 69 -7.63 -3.86 -3.12
N TYR A 70 -8.50 -3.96 -4.11
CA TYR A 70 -8.69 -2.91 -5.11
C TYR A 70 -10.19 -2.73 -5.36
N HIS A 71 -10.67 -1.49 -5.27
CA HIS A 71 -12.07 -1.14 -5.53
C HIS A 71 -12.15 0.14 -6.34
N ASN A 72 -12.77 0.10 -7.51
CA ASN A 72 -12.83 1.23 -8.40
C ASN A 72 -14.21 1.90 -8.33
N GLY A 73 -14.33 2.95 -7.50
CA GLY A 73 -15.59 3.70 -7.32
C GLY A 73 -16.14 4.42 -8.56
N ARG A 74 -15.39 4.43 -9.69
CA ARG A 74 -15.86 4.94 -10.99
C ARG A 74 -16.66 3.89 -11.76
N THR A 75 -16.27 2.62 -11.65
CA THR A 75 -16.90 1.50 -12.36
C THR A 75 -17.85 0.72 -11.46
N ASP A 76 -17.57 0.70 -10.16
CA ASP A 76 -18.35 0.02 -9.14
C ASP A 76 -19.18 1.01 -8.32
N ARG A 77 -20.09 0.49 -7.49
CA ARG A 77 -20.77 1.31 -6.48
C ARG A 77 -19.73 1.93 -5.54
N ARG A 78 -19.82 3.25 -5.34
CA ARG A 78 -18.99 3.96 -4.34
C ARG A 78 -19.15 3.33 -2.97
N ARG A 79 -18.03 3.22 -2.26
CA ARG A 79 -17.99 2.70 -0.90
C ARG A 79 -17.84 3.82 0.11
N THR A 80 -18.40 3.59 1.30
CA THR A 80 -18.21 4.45 2.47
C THR A 80 -16.90 4.11 3.18
N ASP A 81 -16.48 4.99 4.11
CA ASP A 81 -15.34 4.71 5.00
C ASP A 81 -15.49 3.38 5.73
N GLU A 82 -16.71 3.06 6.18
CA GLU A 82 -17.00 1.84 6.92
C GLU A 82 -16.90 0.60 6.01
N GLU A 83 -17.34 0.69 4.76
CA GLU A 83 -17.22 -0.42 3.80
C GLU A 83 -15.76 -0.65 3.36
N HIS A 84 -14.95 0.41 3.35
CA HIS A 84 -13.50 0.28 3.18
C HIS A 84 -12.83 -0.26 4.45
N TYR A 85 -13.30 0.10 5.64
CA TYR A 85 -12.78 -0.42 6.90
C TYR A 85 -13.03 -1.93 7.02
N GLN A 86 -14.22 -2.41 6.66
CA GLN A 86 -14.51 -3.85 6.61
C GLN A 86 -13.62 -4.58 5.60
N ALA A 87 -13.31 -3.95 4.47
CA ALA A 87 -12.37 -4.51 3.49
C ALA A 87 -10.94 -4.55 4.04
N LEU A 88 -10.51 -3.52 4.78
CA LEU A 88 -9.24 -3.49 5.51
C LEU A 88 -9.14 -4.63 6.53
N GLU A 89 -10.20 -4.85 7.32
CA GLU A 89 -10.25 -5.96 8.27
C GLU A 89 -10.17 -7.32 7.59
N LYS A 90 -10.88 -7.48 6.47
CA LYS A 90 -10.83 -8.70 5.66
C LYS A 90 -9.44 -8.90 5.05
N LEU A 91 -8.79 -7.83 4.59
CA LEU A 91 -7.43 -7.90 4.03
C LEU A 91 -6.40 -8.26 5.10
N ALA A 92 -6.56 -7.78 6.33
CA ALA A 92 -5.70 -8.15 7.45
C ALA A 92 -5.84 -9.65 7.81
N ASP A 93 -7.04 -10.22 7.62
CA ASP A 93 -7.31 -11.66 7.76
C ASP A 93 -6.75 -12.23 9.08
N GLY A 94 -7.10 -11.56 10.18
CA GLY A 94 -6.71 -11.95 11.54
C GLY A 94 -5.24 -11.70 11.93
N ARG A 95 -4.38 -11.26 11.00
CA ARG A 95 -2.97 -10.97 11.29
C ARG A 95 -2.83 -9.73 12.18
N TYR A 96 -1.81 -9.74 13.02
CA TYR A 96 -1.41 -8.54 13.75
C TYR A 96 -0.76 -7.55 12.79
N ILE A 97 -1.44 -6.43 12.53
CA ILE A 97 -0.94 -5.37 11.64
C ILE A 97 -0.24 -4.30 12.48
N ASN A 98 1.07 -4.14 12.28
CA ASN A 98 1.91 -3.20 13.02
C ASN A 98 1.43 -1.77 12.80
N SER A 99 1.10 -1.41 11.55
CA SER A 99 0.47 -0.15 11.20
C SER A 99 -0.22 -0.21 9.84
N VAL A 100 -1.29 0.57 9.72
CA VAL A 100 -1.91 0.92 8.44
C VAL A 100 -1.34 2.28 8.03
N ILE A 101 -0.57 2.29 6.95
CA ILE A 101 0.02 3.50 6.36
C ILE A 101 -0.99 4.10 5.39
N VAL A 102 -1.46 5.32 5.68
CA VAL A 102 -2.52 5.98 4.90
C VAL A 102 -2.04 7.36 4.45
N ASP A 103 -2.46 7.79 3.26
CA ASP A 103 -2.29 9.18 2.82
C ASP A 103 -2.86 10.15 3.88
N PRO A 104 -2.09 11.16 4.34
CA PRO A 104 -2.56 12.13 5.34
C PRO A 104 -3.84 12.89 4.94
N SER A 105 -4.13 13.01 3.64
CA SER A 105 -5.33 13.68 3.13
C SER A 105 -6.62 12.88 3.35
N ALA A 106 -6.54 11.58 3.61
CA ALA A 106 -7.67 10.69 3.86
C ALA A 106 -8.22 10.79 5.29
N ALA A 107 -8.43 12.01 5.79
CA ALA A 107 -8.74 12.27 7.20
C ALA A 107 -9.99 11.53 7.70
N SER A 108 -11.05 11.43 6.90
CA SER A 108 -12.28 10.74 7.31
C SER A 108 -12.06 9.23 7.52
N PHE A 109 -11.29 8.61 6.64
CA PHE A 109 -10.96 7.19 6.74
C PHE A 109 -9.99 6.91 7.89
N ILE A 110 -8.99 7.79 8.10
CA ILE A 110 -8.11 7.73 9.27
C ILE A 110 -8.91 7.75 10.57
N GLU A 111 -9.88 8.68 10.68
CA GLU A 111 -10.77 8.76 11.83
C GLU A 111 -11.67 7.53 11.98
N CYS A 112 -12.18 6.98 10.87
CA CYS A 112 -12.92 5.72 10.88
C CYS A 112 -12.09 4.57 11.47
N ILE A 113 -10.86 4.37 11.00
CA ILE A 113 -9.97 3.33 11.54
C ILE A 113 -9.70 3.55 13.04
N ARG A 114 -9.44 4.80 13.45
CA ARG A 114 -9.19 5.14 14.86
C ARG A 114 -10.39 4.86 15.76
N LYS A 115 -11.62 5.14 15.29
CA LYS A 115 -12.85 4.89 16.05
C LYS A 115 -13.05 3.43 16.38
N HIS A 116 -12.71 2.52 15.47
CA HIS A 116 -12.77 1.08 15.73
C HIS A 116 -11.65 0.59 16.66
N GLY A 117 -10.53 1.31 16.73
CA GLY A 117 -9.45 1.05 17.70
C GLY A 117 -8.64 -0.22 17.46
N LYS A 118 -8.96 -1.00 16.41
CA LYS A 118 -8.29 -2.26 16.09
C LYS A 118 -6.92 -2.09 15.46
N PHE A 119 -6.75 -1.05 14.64
CA PHE A 119 -5.51 -0.80 13.91
C PHE A 119 -4.85 0.52 14.31
N LYS A 120 -3.52 0.51 14.36
CA LYS A 120 -2.73 1.73 14.46
C LYS A 120 -2.59 2.37 13.09
N VAL A 121 -2.85 3.66 12.98
CA VAL A 121 -2.69 4.42 11.74
C VAL A 121 -1.40 5.22 11.77
N ARG A 122 -0.62 5.15 10.68
CA ARG A 122 0.57 5.96 10.46
C ARG A 122 0.39 6.82 9.19
N PRO A 123 0.55 8.14 9.25
CA PRO A 123 0.51 8.97 8.04
C PRO A 123 1.71 8.65 7.13
N ALA A 124 1.44 8.54 5.83
CA ALA A 124 2.47 8.42 4.79
C ALA A 124 3.29 9.73 4.66
N LYS A 125 4.53 9.62 4.18
CA LYS A 125 5.39 10.77 3.90
C LYS A 125 5.31 11.09 2.40
N ASN A 126 4.48 12.06 2.05
CA ASN A 126 4.18 12.42 0.65
C ASN A 126 4.80 13.78 0.24
N SER A 127 5.63 14.37 1.12
CA SER A 127 6.27 15.69 0.97
C SER A 127 7.77 15.58 0.73
#